data_AF-A0A8J7CDP8-F1
#
_entry.id   AF-A0A8J7CDP8-F1
#
_cell.length_a   1.000
_cell.length_b   1.000
_cell.length_c   1.000
_cell.angle_alpha   90.00
_cell.angle_beta   90.00
_cell.angle_gamma   90.00
#
_symmetry.space_group_name_H-M   'P 1'
#
loop_
_entity.id
_entity.type
_entity.pdbx_description
1 polymer ?
#
loop_
_entity_poly.entity_id
_entity_poly.type
_entity_poly.pdbx_seq_one_letter_code
_entity_poly.pdbx_strand_id
1 'polypeptide(L)'
;MSEDEIERIGDRLSRHTGFWEHWGFSPWAEGPFRGVARHQRFVKSGVLGPVAEYGARDVIVWSCGTGAEREALWRSVRPVPDVITQRFLFLLPEPWTGRRIRSFLLGFRGYVEFYAVSPGGAPAHRRVRDLSGLVDLALGLDAPA
;
A
#
# COMPACT_ATOMS: atom_id res chain seq x y z
N MET A 1 5.06 -19.42 -3.32
CA MET A 1 4.36 -19.05 -2.08
C MET A 1 2.90 -19.41 -2.21
N SER A 2 2.27 -19.99 -1.19
CA SER A 2 0.83 -20.30 -1.19
C SER A 2 -0.01 -19.17 -0.59
N GLU A 3 -1.34 -19.23 -0.72
CA GLU A 3 -2.24 -18.29 -0.03
C GLU A 3 -2.10 -18.39 1.50
N ASP A 4 -2.00 -19.60 2.05
CA ASP A 4 -1.76 -19.84 3.48
C ASP A 4 -0.45 -19.21 3.99
N GLU A 5 0.56 -19.10 3.13
CA GLU A 5 1.83 -18.45 3.48
C GLU A 5 1.69 -16.93 3.50
N ILE A 6 0.92 -16.34 2.59
CA ILE A 6 0.55 -14.91 2.64
C ILE A 6 -0.28 -14.61 3.87
N GLU A 7 -1.23 -15.47 4.23
CA GLU A 7 -2.04 -15.29 5.43
C GLU A 7 -1.17 -15.31 6.69
N ARG A 8 -0.25 -16.29 6.81
CA ARG A 8 0.73 -16.33 7.90
C ARG A 8 1.61 -15.09 7.94
N ILE A 9 2.04 -14.57 6.78
CA ILE A 9 2.77 -13.30 6.68
C ILE A 9 1.91 -12.16 7.20
N GLY A 10 0.65 -12.07 6.77
CA GLY A 10 -0.30 -11.06 7.24
C GLY A 10 -0.52 -11.11 8.75
N ASP A 11 -0.62 -12.30 9.33
CA ASP A 11 -0.73 -12.50 10.77
C ASP A 11 0.52 -12.02 11.51
N ARG A 12 1.71 -12.24 10.94
CA ARG A 12 2.95 -11.69 11.50
C ARG A 12 2.97 -10.17 11.45
N LEU A 13 2.67 -9.59 10.29
CA LEU A 13 2.64 -8.15 10.10
C LEU A 13 1.62 -7.46 11.01
N SER A 14 0.44 -8.07 11.21
CA SER A 14 -0.63 -7.48 12.02
C SER A 14 -0.32 -7.39 13.51
N ARG A 15 0.62 -8.19 14.03
CA ARG A 15 1.07 -8.13 15.44
C ARG A 15 1.96 -6.94 15.74
N HIS A 16 2.62 -6.37 14.73
CA HIS A 16 3.58 -5.27 14.90
C HIS A 16 2.91 -3.89 14.89
N THR A 17 1.85 -3.71 15.70
CA THR A 17 1.06 -2.46 15.72
C THR A 17 1.90 -1.23 16.02
N GLY A 18 2.79 -1.30 17.02
CA GLY A 18 3.67 -0.18 17.38
C GLY A 18 4.64 0.21 16.27
N PHE A 19 5.10 -0.75 15.44
CA PHE A 19 5.92 -0.45 14.27
C PHE A 19 5.12 0.33 13.22
N TRP A 20 3.90 -0.13 12.91
CA TRP A 20 3.05 0.55 11.93
C TRP A 20 2.65 1.95 12.39
N GLU A 21 2.25 2.08 13.65
CA GLU A 21 1.91 3.37 14.26
C GLU A 21 3.09 4.34 14.22
N HIS A 22 4.31 3.87 14.50
CA HIS A 22 5.54 4.67 14.38
C HIS A 22 5.72 5.23 12.96
N TRP A 23 5.37 4.47 11.93
CA TRP A 23 5.41 4.89 10.52
C TRP A 23 4.15 5.62 10.03
N GLY A 24 3.24 5.98 10.94
CA GLY A 24 2.00 6.70 10.67
C GLY A 24 0.90 5.86 10.03
N PHE A 25 1.05 4.53 10.06
CA PHE A 25 0.03 3.59 9.59
C PHE A 25 -0.98 3.27 10.69
N SER A 26 -2.21 3.01 10.27
CA SER A 26 -3.33 2.55 11.09
C SER A 26 -3.95 1.30 10.45
N PRO A 27 -4.59 0.41 11.24
CA PRO A 27 -5.31 -0.73 10.69
C PRO A 27 -6.30 -0.31 9.61
N TRP A 28 -6.35 -1.06 8.52
CA TRP A 28 -7.23 -0.81 7.39
C TRP A 28 -7.93 -2.09 6.95
N ALA A 29 -9.22 -1.98 6.63
CA ALA A 29 -10.00 -3.06 6.06
C ALA A 29 -11.05 -2.52 5.08
N GLU A 30 -11.33 -3.28 4.04
CA GLU A 30 -12.43 -3.03 3.09
C GLU A 30 -12.90 -4.38 2.54
N GLY A 31 -14.13 -4.79 2.87
CA GLY A 31 -14.63 -6.11 2.48
C GLY A 31 -13.71 -7.25 2.94
N PRO A 32 -13.23 -8.13 2.03
CA PRO A 32 -12.31 -9.22 2.39
C PRO A 32 -10.87 -8.73 2.64
N PHE A 33 -10.56 -7.47 2.33
CA PHE A 33 -9.20 -6.97 2.39
C PHE A 33 -8.84 -6.48 3.78
N ARG A 34 -7.64 -6.81 4.22
CA ARG A 34 -7.05 -6.36 5.49
C ARG A 34 -5.61 -5.95 5.31
N GLY A 35 -5.19 -4.99 6.12
CA GLY A 35 -3.88 -4.40 6.02
C GLY A 35 -3.71 -3.20 6.91
N VAL A 36 -2.86 -2.28 6.46
CA VAL A 36 -2.66 -0.98 7.09
C VAL A 36 -2.70 0.14 6.06
N ALA A 37 -3.15 1.31 6.48
CA ALA A 37 -3.15 2.50 5.64
C ALA A 37 -2.59 3.72 6.38
N ARG A 38 -1.98 4.63 5.61
CA ARG A 38 -1.59 5.96 6.08
C ARG A 38 -1.97 7.03 5.08
N HIS A 39 -2.17 8.25 5.58
CA HIS A 39 -2.24 9.46 4.79
C HIS A 39 -1.00 10.29 5.11
N GLN A 40 -0.16 10.54 4.10
CA GLN A 40 0.99 11.43 4.22
C GLN A 40 0.68 12.77 3.56
N ARG A 41 1.00 13.87 4.22
CA ARG A 41 0.92 15.22 3.65
C ARG A 41 2.31 15.71 3.28
N PHE A 42 2.40 16.33 2.12
CA PHE A 42 3.62 16.89 1.57
C PHE A 42 3.40 18.37 1.32
N VAL A 43 4.33 19.19 1.80
CA VAL A 43 4.37 20.61 1.49
C VAL A 43 5.53 20.84 0.54
N LYS A 44 5.22 21.30 -0.67
CA LYS A 44 6.23 21.76 -1.61
C LYS A 44 6.51 23.23 -1.35
N SER A 45 7.68 23.52 -0.80
CA SER A 45 8.15 24.88 -0.54
C SER A 45 9.00 25.42 -1.70
N GLY A 46 8.95 26.73 -1.89
CA GLY A 46 9.81 27.51 -2.78
C GLY A 46 10.53 28.60 -2.01
N VAL A 47 11.26 29.47 -2.73
CA VAL A 47 12.10 30.53 -2.13
C VAL A 47 11.28 31.51 -1.27
N LEU A 48 10.01 31.74 -1.60
CA LEU A 48 9.12 32.68 -0.90
C LEU A 48 8.11 31.98 0.05
N GLY A 49 8.25 30.67 0.30
CA GLY A 49 7.36 29.91 1.18
C GLY A 49 6.65 28.73 0.49
N PRO A 50 5.66 28.11 1.16
CA PRO A 50 4.88 27.00 0.61
C PRO A 50 4.19 27.37 -0.71
N VAL A 51 4.33 26.52 -1.72
CA VAL A 51 3.76 26.71 -3.07
C VAL A 51 2.65 25.71 -3.36
N ALA A 52 2.69 24.52 -2.75
CA ALA A 52 1.61 23.54 -2.83
C ALA A 52 1.60 22.63 -1.60
N GLU A 53 0.41 22.16 -1.21
CA GLU A 53 0.22 21.05 -0.29
C GLU A 53 -0.50 19.92 -1.02
N TYR A 54 -0.04 18.69 -0.83
CA TYR A 54 -0.69 17.52 -1.39
C TYR A 54 -0.50 16.28 -0.53
N GLY A 55 -1.48 15.40 -0.57
CA GLY A 55 -1.48 14.12 0.10
C GLY A 55 -1.05 12.95 -0.78
N ALA A 56 -0.52 11.92 -0.14
CA ALA A 56 -0.53 10.56 -0.67
C ALA A 56 -1.21 9.63 0.32
N ARG A 57 -1.98 8.68 -0.18
CA ARG A 57 -2.55 7.60 0.62
C ARG A 57 -1.84 6.31 0.26
N ASP A 58 -1.26 5.66 1.26
CA ASP A 58 -0.63 4.36 1.07
C ASP A 58 -1.44 3.30 1.80
N VAL A 59 -1.62 2.15 1.16
CA VAL A 59 -2.29 0.99 1.73
C VAL A 59 -1.43 -0.24 1.45
N ILE A 60 -1.04 -0.96 2.50
CA ILE A 60 -0.38 -2.26 2.40
C ILE A 60 -1.42 -3.31 2.73
N VAL A 61 -1.65 -4.27 1.83
CA VAL A 61 -2.73 -5.25 1.91
C VAL A 61 -2.13 -6.65 1.95
N TRP A 62 -2.44 -7.42 3.00
CA TRP A 62 -1.93 -8.79 3.19
C TRP A 62 -3.03 -9.84 3.34
N SER A 63 -4.29 -9.45 3.52
CA SER A 63 -5.43 -10.31 3.20
C SER A 63 -5.99 -9.85 1.87
N CYS A 64 -5.77 -10.63 0.81
CA CYS A 64 -5.83 -10.12 -0.56
C CYS A 64 -7.04 -10.58 -1.36
N GLY A 65 -8.01 -11.26 -0.74
CA GLY A 65 -9.22 -11.78 -1.38
C GLY A 65 -8.95 -12.58 -2.67
N THR A 66 -9.99 -12.76 -3.47
CA THR A 66 -9.94 -13.36 -4.81
C THR A 66 -9.56 -12.31 -5.87
N GLY A 67 -9.18 -12.78 -7.06
CA GLY A 67 -8.95 -11.88 -8.20
C GLY A 67 -10.17 -11.04 -8.59
N ALA A 68 -11.37 -11.61 -8.48
CA ALA A 68 -12.62 -10.90 -8.77
C ALA A 68 -12.90 -9.77 -7.75
N GLU A 69 -12.66 -10.02 -6.46
CA GLU A 69 -12.80 -9.00 -5.42
C GLU A 69 -11.78 -7.88 -5.61
N ARG A 70 -10.52 -8.20 -5.99
CA ARG A 70 -9.50 -7.18 -6.28
C ARG A 70 -9.90 -6.30 -7.46
N GLU A 71 -10.51 -6.89 -8.48
CA GLU A 71 -11.06 -6.14 -9.61
C GLU A 71 -12.25 -5.26 -9.19
N ALA A 72 -13.11 -5.76 -8.30
CA ALA A 72 -14.21 -4.97 -7.74
C ALA A 72 -13.68 -3.77 -6.93
N LEU A 73 -12.67 -3.99 -6.07
CA LEU A 73 -11.99 -2.92 -5.33
C LEU A 73 -11.37 -1.90 -6.30
N TRP A 74 -10.65 -2.35 -7.32
CA TRP A 74 -10.06 -1.48 -8.33
C TRP A 74 -11.10 -0.52 -8.95
N ARG A 75 -12.30 -1.03 -9.25
CA ARG A 75 -13.40 -0.24 -9.83
C ARG A 75 -14.09 0.65 -8.81
N SER A 76 -14.16 0.22 -7.55
CA SER A 76 -14.80 0.97 -6.47
C SER A 76 -13.99 2.19 -6.03
N VAL A 77 -12.64 2.14 -6.08
CA VAL A 77 -11.79 3.24 -5.58
C VAL A 77 -12.24 4.58 -6.17
N ARG A 78 -12.39 5.57 -5.29
CA ARG A 78 -12.77 6.95 -5.62
C ARG A 78 -11.62 7.91 -5.31
N PRO A 79 -11.61 9.10 -5.91
CA PRO A 79 -10.69 10.16 -5.51
C PRO A 79 -10.84 10.48 -4.02
N VAL A 80 -9.71 10.74 -3.35
CA VAL A 80 -9.70 11.26 -1.97
C VAL A 80 -9.35 12.75 -2.04
N PRO A 81 -10.07 13.64 -1.34
CA PRO A 81 -9.74 15.07 -1.29
C PRO A 81 -8.27 15.30 -0.91
N ASP A 82 -7.65 16.25 -1.60
CA ASP A 82 -6.25 16.67 -1.40
C ASP A 82 -5.19 15.58 -1.62
N VAL A 83 -5.58 14.39 -2.07
CA VAL A 83 -4.65 13.27 -2.35
C VAL A 83 -4.35 13.19 -3.84
N ILE A 84 -3.08 13.38 -4.20
CA ILE A 84 -2.62 13.24 -5.59
C ILE A 84 -2.46 11.78 -5.97
N THR A 85 -2.08 10.90 -5.05
CA THR A 85 -1.86 9.48 -5.36
C THR A 85 -2.31 8.58 -4.23
N GLN A 86 -3.07 7.55 -4.60
CA GLN A 86 -3.42 6.42 -3.73
C GLN A 86 -2.65 5.18 -4.20
N ARG A 87 -1.74 4.65 -3.39
CA ARG A 87 -0.93 3.46 -3.69
C ARG A 87 -1.42 2.28 -2.86
N PHE A 88 -1.77 1.18 -3.52
CA PHE A 88 -2.08 -0.09 -2.87
C PHE A 88 -0.96 -1.08 -3.18
N LEU A 89 -0.36 -1.65 -2.14
CA LEU A 89 0.64 -2.69 -2.21
C LEU A 89 0.04 -4.01 -1.74
N PHE A 90 -0.29 -4.91 -2.65
CA PHE A 90 -0.81 -6.24 -2.33
C PHE A 90 0.34 -7.22 -2.15
N LEU A 91 0.32 -7.98 -1.05
CA LEU A 91 1.19 -9.12 -0.85
C LEU A 91 0.53 -10.35 -1.48
N LEU A 92 1.04 -10.85 -2.60
CA LEU A 92 0.44 -11.94 -3.37
C LEU A 92 1.47 -13.03 -3.68
N PRO A 93 1.04 -14.31 -3.74
CA PRO A 93 1.94 -15.42 -4.02
C PRO A 93 2.54 -15.31 -5.43
N GLU A 94 1.73 -14.92 -6.42
CA GLU A 94 2.15 -14.61 -7.78
C GLU A 94 1.68 -13.18 -8.13
N PRO A 95 2.51 -12.32 -8.73
CA PRO A 95 2.16 -10.94 -8.95
C PRO A 95 1.03 -10.84 -9.99
N TRP A 96 -0.20 -10.61 -9.50
CA TRP A 96 -1.29 -10.12 -10.34
C TRP A 96 -0.83 -8.83 -11.01
N THR A 97 -0.56 -8.90 -12.33
CA THR A 97 -0.14 -7.78 -13.21
C THR A 97 0.67 -6.72 -12.46
N GLY A 98 2.00 -6.89 -12.36
CA GLY A 98 2.88 -6.20 -11.38
C GLY A 98 2.75 -4.68 -11.17
N ARG A 99 1.96 -3.98 -11.99
CA ARG A 99 1.49 -2.61 -11.76
C ARG A 99 0.22 -2.31 -12.57
N ARG A 100 -0.76 -1.65 -11.96
CA ARG A 100 -1.94 -1.08 -12.64
C ARG A 100 -2.20 0.34 -12.17
N ILE A 101 -2.48 1.26 -13.10
CA ILE A 101 -2.70 2.68 -12.79
C ILE A 101 -3.90 3.22 -13.58
N ARG A 102 -4.69 4.07 -12.92
CA ARG A 102 -5.64 4.96 -13.60
C ARG A 102 -5.65 6.33 -12.94
N SER A 103 -5.96 7.33 -13.74
CA SER A 103 -6.21 8.69 -13.26
C SER A 103 -7.70 8.88 -12.98
N PHE A 104 -8.00 9.85 -12.13
CA PHE A 104 -9.35 10.34 -11.93
C PHE A 104 -9.51 11.70 -12.61
N LEU A 105 -10.57 11.86 -13.40
CA LEU A 105 -10.84 13.07 -14.19
C LEU A 105 -9.59 13.54 -14.95
N LEU A 106 -9.03 12.68 -15.81
CA LEU A 106 -7.80 12.93 -16.58
C LEU A 106 -6.55 13.29 -15.73
N GLY A 107 -6.59 13.11 -14.40
CA GLY A 107 -5.49 13.40 -13.47
C GLY A 107 -5.78 14.58 -12.54
N PHE A 108 -6.82 15.38 -12.81
CA PHE A 108 -7.17 16.54 -11.97
C PHE A 108 -7.62 16.15 -10.57
N ARG A 109 -8.06 14.90 -10.36
CA ARG A 109 -8.44 14.38 -9.03
C ARG A 109 -7.50 13.26 -8.55
N GLY A 110 -6.25 13.30 -9.01
CA GLY A 110 -5.22 12.36 -8.62
C GLY A 110 -5.30 11.01 -9.33
N TYR A 111 -4.59 10.04 -8.78
CA TYR A 111 -4.36 8.71 -9.36
C TYR A 111 -4.58 7.61 -8.32
N VAL A 112 -4.94 6.42 -8.80
CA VAL A 112 -4.83 5.18 -8.03
C VAL A 112 -3.85 4.24 -8.73
N GLU A 113 -2.96 3.66 -7.93
CA GLU A 113 -1.92 2.74 -8.37
C GLU A 113 -1.99 1.46 -7.54
N PHE A 114 -2.17 0.31 -8.19
CA PHE A 114 -2.12 -1.01 -7.57
C PHE A 114 -0.81 -1.69 -7.95
N TYR A 115 -0.15 -2.25 -6.95
CA TYR A 115 1.10 -2.99 -7.05
C TYR A 115 0.92 -4.35 -6.39
N ALA A 116 1.56 -5.37 -6.94
CA ALA A 116 1.63 -6.70 -6.34
C ALA A 116 3.10 -7.03 -6.08
N VAL A 117 3.39 -7.51 -4.88
CA VAL A 117 4.71 -8.04 -4.52
C VAL A 117 4.53 -9.39 -3.87
N SER A 118 5.50 -10.27 -4.10
CA SER A 118 5.63 -11.52 -3.38
C SER A 118 6.73 -11.30 -2.34
N PRO A 119 6.44 -11.25 -1.02
CA PRO A 119 7.47 -11.19 0.01
C PRO A 119 8.56 -12.25 -0.21
N GLY A 120 9.83 -11.86 -0.14
CA GLY A 120 10.97 -12.74 -0.46
C GLY A 120 11.14 -13.10 -1.94
N GLY A 121 10.30 -12.55 -2.83
CA GLY A 121 10.35 -12.75 -4.27
C GLY A 121 11.13 -11.67 -5.01
N ALA A 122 10.75 -11.42 -6.27
CA ALA A 122 11.40 -10.42 -7.11
C ALA A 122 11.30 -8.99 -6.50
N PRO A 123 12.29 -8.12 -6.74
CA PRO A 123 12.27 -6.76 -6.22
C PRO A 123 10.99 -6.01 -6.60
N ALA A 124 10.40 -5.32 -5.62
CA ALA A 124 9.22 -4.50 -5.85
C ALA A 124 9.49 -3.36 -6.85
N HIS A 125 8.43 -2.92 -7.53
CA HIS A 125 8.52 -1.79 -8.46
C HIS A 125 9.04 -0.54 -7.73
N ARG A 126 9.94 0.22 -8.38
CA ARG A 126 10.67 1.36 -7.79
C ARG A 126 9.81 2.39 -7.04
N ARG A 127 8.55 2.57 -7.46
CA ARG A 127 7.59 3.53 -6.86
C ARG A 127 6.99 3.09 -5.52
N VAL A 128 7.18 1.83 -5.13
CA VAL A 128 6.65 1.26 -3.87
C VAL A 128 7.74 0.56 -3.07
N ARG A 129 9.02 0.82 -3.38
CA ARG A 129 10.14 0.26 -2.61
C ARG A 129 10.16 0.75 -1.16
N ASP A 130 9.69 1.97 -0.93
CA ASP A 130 9.48 2.50 0.41
C ASP A 130 8.47 1.65 1.19
N LEU A 131 7.35 1.27 0.56
CA LEU A 131 6.33 0.44 1.19
C LEU A 131 6.78 -1.02 1.34
N SER A 132 7.41 -1.61 0.32
CA SER A 132 7.92 -2.98 0.42
C SER A 132 9.05 -3.10 1.45
N GLY A 133 9.93 -2.09 1.53
CA GLY A 133 10.98 -2.05 2.55
C GLY A 133 10.42 -2.01 3.97
N LEU A 134 9.29 -1.35 4.21
CA LEU A 134 8.61 -1.40 5.51
C LEU A 134 8.03 -2.78 5.82
N VAL A 135 7.53 -3.49 4.81
CA VAL A 135 7.09 -4.89 4.97
C VAL A 135 8.29 -5.77 5.35
N ASP A 136 9.42 -5.64 4.65
CA ASP A 136 10.62 -6.42 4.94
C ASP A 136 11.16 -6.14 6.35
N LEU A 137 11.19 -4.86 6.76
CA LEU A 137 11.59 -4.47 8.12
C LEU A 137 10.65 -5.07 9.18
N ALA A 138 9.34 -4.99 8.97
CA ALA A 138 8.36 -5.57 9.89
C ALA A 138 8.51 -7.09 10.01
N LEU A 139 8.78 -7.79 8.91
CA LEU A 139 9.06 -9.23 8.93
C LEU A 139 10.39 -9.57 9.61
N GLY A 140 11.36 -8.66 9.56
CA GLY A 140 12.65 -8.81 10.25
C GLY A 140 12.55 -8.69 11.78
N LEU A 141 11.50 -8.07 12.32
CA LEU A 141 11.31 -7.93 13.78
C LEU A 141 11.13 -9.27 14.51
N ASP A 142 10.72 -10.33 13.80
CA ASP A 142 10.57 -11.66 14.38
C ASP A 142 11.83 -12.53 14.23
N ALA A 143 12.88 -12.05 13.54
CA ALA A 143 14.09 -12.84 13.35
C ALA A 143 14.91 -12.90 14.65
N PRO A 144 15.46 -14.07 15.03
CA PRO A 144 16.40 -14.14 16.16
C PRO A 144 17.62 -13.26 15.86
N ALA A 145 18.04 -12.51 16.88
CA ALA A 145 19.22 -11.64 16.84
C ALA A 145 20.52 -12.41 16.64
#